data_AF-A0A7V2RL71-F1
#
_entry.id   AF-A0A7V2RL71-F1
#
_cell.length_a   1.000
_cell.length_b   1.000
_cell.length_c   1.000
_cell.angle_alpha   90.00
_cell.angle_beta   90.00
_cell.angle_gamma   90.00
#
_symmetry.space_group_name_H-M   'P 1'
#
loop_
_entity.id
_entity.type
_entity.pdbx_description
1 polymer ?
#
loop_
_entity_poly.entity_id
_entity_poly.type
_entity_poly.pdbx_seq_one_letter_code
_entity_poly.pdbx_strand_id
1 'polypeptide(L)' 'LMEKGVPKEDIVLAFQSPFKRPYTGFATA' A
#
# COMPACT_ATOMS: atom_id res chain seq x y z
N LEU A 1 -1.32 3.85 -10.33
CA LEU A 1 -1.46 4.93 -9.34
C LEU A 1 -0.13 5.65 -9.16
N MET A 2 0.95 4.92 -8.89
CA MET A 2 2.30 5.50 -8.85
C MET A 2 2.73 6.22 -10.14
N GLU A 3 2.54 5.61 -11.30
CA GLU A 3 2.83 6.27 -12.60
C GLU A 3 1.95 7.50 -12.86
N LYS A 4 0.87 7.67 -12.10
CA LYS A 4 -0.01 8.84 -12.13
C LYS A 4 0.32 9.85 -11.01
N GLY A 5 1.43 9.66 -10.29
CA GLY A 5 1.89 10.55 -9.23
C GLY A 5 1.38 10.25 -7.82
N VAL A 6 0.62 9.17 -7.61
CA VAL A 6 0.13 8.81 -6.27
C VAL A 6 1.26 8.13 -5.47
N PRO A 7 1.64 8.65 -4.30
CA PRO A 7 2.69 8.08 -3.46
C PRO A 7 2.28 6.69 -2.93
N LYS A 8 3.26 5.84 -2.61
CA LYS A 8 2.98 4.45 -2.18
C LYS A 8 2.25 4.40 -0.84
N GLU A 9 2.52 5.40 0.00
CA GLU A 9 1.96 5.58 1.33
C GLU A 9 0.46 5.91 1.30
N ASP A 10 -0.09 6.25 0.13
CA ASP A 10 -1.53 6.51 -0.06
C ASP A 10 -2.28 5.32 -0.70
N ILE A 11 -1.59 4.19 -0.91
CA ILE A 11 -2.15 3.01 -1.58
C ILE A 11 -2.17 1.86 -0.59
N VAL A 12 -3.35 1.32 -0.27
CA VAL A 12 -3.50 0.14 0.58
C VAL A 12 -3.71 -1.10 -0.29
N LEU A 13 -2.86 -2.13 -0.10
CA LEU A 13 -3.06 -3.44 -0.71
C LEU A 13 -4.13 -4.25 0.05
N ALA A 14 -5.41 -3.92 -0.15
CA ALA A 14 -6.52 -4.48 0.61
C ALA A 14 -6.68 -6.01 0.49
N PHE A 15 -6.22 -6.60 -0.62
CA PHE A 15 -6.23 -8.04 -0.86
C PHE A 15 -5.14 -8.80 -0.08
N GLN A 16 -4.12 -8.11 0.45
CA GLN A 16 -3.14 -8.68 1.37
C GLN A 16 -3.69 -8.67 2.81
N SER A 17 -3.39 -9.74 3.55
CA SER A 17 -3.70 -9.83 4.97
C SER A 17 -3.11 -8.63 5.72
N PRO A 18 -3.83 -8.01 6.67
CA PRO A 18 -3.37 -6.83 7.40
C PRO A 18 -1.95 -6.98 7.98
N PHE A 19 -1.62 -8.17 8.48
CA PHE A 19 -0.31 -8.48 9.05
C PHE A 19 0.85 -8.39 8.04
N LYS A 20 0.58 -8.55 6.75
CA LYS A 20 1.61 -8.50 5.71
C LYS A 20 1.82 -7.09 5.16
N ARG A 21 0.84 -6.20 5.31
CA ARG A 21 0.87 -4.83 4.76
C ARG A 21 2.09 -4.00 5.21
N PRO A 22 2.56 -4.05 6.48
CA PRO A 22 3.75 -3.29 6.91
C PRO A 22 5.03 -3.63 6.13
N TYR A 23 5.11 -4.82 5.54
CA TYR A 23 6.31 -5.30 4.83
C TYR A 23 6.26 -5.04 3.32
N THR A 24 5.19 -4.42 2.82
CA THR A 24 5.00 -4.20 1.38
C THR A 24 5.51 -2.84 0.90
N GLY A 25 5.83 -1.92 1.82
CA GLY A 25 6.19 -0.54 1.49
C GLY A 25 5.02 0.29 0.95
N PHE A 26 3.79 -0.20 1.16
CA PHE A 26 2.52 0.47 0.86
C PHE A 26 1.79 0.78 2.17
N ALA A 27 0.73 1.58 2.11
CA ALA A 27 -0.03 1.93 3.30
C ALA A 27 -0.68 0.70 3.98
N THR A 28 -0.77 0.78 5.30
CA THR A 28 -1.36 -0.26 6.15
C THR A 28 -2.86 -0.06 6.35
N ALA A 29 -3.30 1.20 6.39
CA ALA A 29 -4.66 1.67 6.58
C ALA A 29 -4.86 3.00 5.84
#